data_AF-A0A7R9V7R8-F1
#
_entry.id   AF-A0A7R9V7R8-F1
#
_cell.length_a   1.000
_cell.length_b   1.000
_cell.length_c   1.000
_cell.angle_alpha   90.00
_cell.angle_beta   90.00
_cell.angle_gamma   90.00
#
_symmetry.space_group_name_H-M   'P 1'
#
loop_
_entity.id
_entity.type
_entity.pdbx_description
1 polymer ?
#
loop_
_entity_poly.entity_id
_entity_poly.type
_entity_poly.pdbx_seq_one_letter_code
_entity_poly.pdbx_strand_id
1 'polypeptide(L)'
;WHSTKLSMLSARTSRAVCPAGRAITAVARPLPPARRPTRDASAMAGQLDKSTPEAQWKTILDATQFKVLRQKGTEPAGSGEYNKFYEDGVYKCAGCGTPLYNSDTKFNSGCGWPAFYDNLEGAVDRFEDV
;
A
#
# COMPACT_ATOMS: atom_id res chain seq x y z
N TRP A 1 -10.88 -16.96 -44.46
CA TRP A 1 -10.20 -16.60 -43.20
C TRP A 1 -11.12 -17.02 -42.07
N HIS A 2 -10.60 -17.94 -41.24
CA HIS A 2 -11.30 -18.74 -40.23
C HIS A 2 -12.11 -17.86 -39.24
N SER A 3 -13.42 -18.08 -39.05
CA SER A 3 -14.09 -19.18 -38.34
C SER A 3 -14.08 -19.01 -36.80
N THR A 4 -15.22 -18.50 -36.30
CA THR A 4 -16.06 -19.10 -35.24
C THR A 4 -15.49 -19.29 -33.82
N LYS A 5 -16.09 -18.62 -32.83
CA LYS A 5 -16.97 -19.22 -31.78
C LYS A 5 -17.04 -18.32 -30.53
N LEU A 6 -18.12 -17.56 -30.44
CA LEU A 6 -18.73 -17.15 -29.17
C LEU A 6 -19.45 -18.40 -28.63
N SER A 7 -19.04 -18.94 -27.49
CA SER A 7 -19.76 -20.05 -26.85
C SER A 7 -20.42 -19.53 -25.58
N MET A 8 -21.71 -19.20 -25.72
CA MET A 8 -22.66 -19.14 -24.63
C MET A 8 -22.78 -20.54 -24.03
N LEU A 9 -22.42 -20.73 -22.76
CA LEU A 9 -22.80 -21.93 -22.03
C LEU A 9 -24.12 -21.70 -21.31
N SER A 10 -25.15 -22.32 -21.90
CA SER A 10 -26.48 -22.55 -21.37
C SER A 10 -26.42 -23.36 -20.06
N ALA A 11 -27.11 -22.86 -19.05
CA ALA A 11 -27.40 -23.56 -17.80
C ALA A 11 -28.23 -24.82 -18.07
N ARG A 12 -27.70 -25.99 -17.68
CA ARG A 12 -28.46 -27.23 -17.59
C ARG A 12 -28.61 -27.61 -16.12
N THR A 13 -29.82 -27.38 -15.62
CA THR A 13 -30.34 -28.00 -14.41
C THR A 13 -30.46 -29.51 -14.64
N SER A 14 -29.63 -30.29 -13.96
CA SER A 14 -29.85 -31.73 -13.82
C SER A 14 -30.26 -32.03 -12.39
N ARG A 15 -31.56 -32.33 -12.21
CA ARG A 15 -32.06 -33.08 -11.06
C ARG A 15 -31.53 -34.51 -11.18
N ALA A 16 -30.74 -34.94 -10.21
CA ALA A 16 -30.46 -36.36 -9.99
C ALA A 16 -31.30 -36.82 -8.79
N VAL A 17 -32.23 -37.74 -9.04
CA VAL A 17 -32.94 -38.51 -8.01
C VAL A 17 -32.13 -39.79 -7.81
N CYS A 18 -31.60 -40.00 -6.60
CA CYS A 18 -30.97 -41.26 -6.20
C CYS A 18 -31.89 -41.99 -5.21
N PRO A 19 -32.27 -43.26 -5.47
CA PRO A 19 -33.08 -44.03 -4.54
C PRO A 19 -32.19 -44.67 -3.47
N ALA A 20 -32.69 -44.60 -2.23
CA ALA A 20 -32.56 -45.55 -1.13
C ALA A 20 -31.23 -46.29 -0.88
N GLY A 21 -30.71 -46.14 0.35
CA GLY A 21 -30.06 -47.26 1.03
C GLY A 21 -28.93 -46.86 1.98
N ARG A 22 -29.12 -47.20 3.27
CA ARG A 22 -28.17 -47.17 4.39
C ARG A 22 -27.83 -45.79 4.96
N ALA A 23 -28.52 -45.46 6.06
CA ALA A 23 -28.06 -44.49 7.04
C ALA A 23 -26.76 -45.01 7.67
N ILE A 24 -25.62 -44.48 7.23
CA ILE A 24 -24.40 -44.46 8.03
C ILE A 24 -24.50 -43.25 8.96
N THR A 25 -24.68 -43.47 10.26
CA THR A 25 -24.51 -42.42 11.26
C THR A 25 -23.03 -42.08 11.34
N ALA A 26 -22.59 -41.17 10.49
CA ALA A 26 -21.31 -40.51 10.63
C ALA A 26 -21.35 -39.66 11.90
N VAL A 27 -20.78 -40.16 12.99
CA VAL A 27 -20.44 -39.35 14.15
C VAL A 27 -19.40 -38.33 13.68
N ALA A 28 -19.86 -37.10 13.47
CA ALA A 28 -19.02 -35.97 13.16
C ALA A 28 -18.03 -35.76 14.32
N ARG A 29 -16.77 -36.18 14.12
CA ARG A 29 -15.69 -35.74 15.01
C ARG A 29 -15.57 -34.23 14.83
N PRO A 30 -15.64 -33.43 15.90
CA PRO A 30 -15.47 -31.99 15.79
C PRO A 30 -14.10 -31.71 15.18
N LEU A 31 -14.10 -30.95 14.08
CA LEU A 31 -12.89 -30.42 13.46
C LEU A 31 -12.14 -29.59 14.50
N PRO A 32 -10.81 -29.75 14.66
CA PRO A 32 -10.03 -28.83 15.48
C PRO A 32 -10.20 -27.40 14.94
N PRO A 33 -10.24 -26.37 15.81
CA PRO A 33 -10.33 -25.00 15.33
C PRO A 33 -9.13 -24.70 14.44
N ALA A 34 -9.40 -24.14 13.26
CA ALA A 34 -8.36 -23.63 12.37
C ALA A 34 -7.45 -22.69 13.20
N ARG A 35 -6.17 -23.06 13.33
CA ARG A 35 -5.17 -22.15 13.90
C ARG A 35 -5.18 -20.92 13.01
N ARG A 36 -5.58 -19.77 13.56
CA ARG A 36 -5.40 -18.49 12.88
C ARG A 36 -3.94 -18.41 12.47
N PRO A 37 -3.61 -18.04 11.21
CA PRO A 37 -2.25 -17.66 10.90
C PRO A 37 -1.86 -16.57 11.89
N THR A 38 -0.74 -16.78 12.60
CA THR A 38 -0.17 -15.76 13.47
C THR A 38 0.02 -14.49 12.63
N ARG A 39 -0.30 -13.36 13.24
CA ARG A 39 -0.51 -12.04 12.63
C ARG A 39 0.81 -11.40 12.16
N ASP A 40 1.79 -12.19 11.75
CA ASP A 40 3.18 -11.75 11.65
C ASP A 40 3.77 -11.91 10.24
N ALA A 41 2.96 -12.28 9.25
CA ALA A 41 3.44 -12.49 7.86
C ALA A 41 2.95 -11.44 6.84
N SER A 42 2.05 -10.51 7.22
CA SER A 42 1.53 -9.47 6.32
C SER A 42 2.06 -8.07 6.62
N ALA A 43 3.07 -7.94 7.49
CA ALA A 43 3.56 -6.67 8.04
C ALA A 43 4.97 -6.27 7.56
N MET A 44 5.40 -6.66 6.35
CA MET A 44 6.72 -6.30 5.82
C MET A 44 6.73 -5.07 4.88
N ALA A 45 5.59 -4.40 4.70
CA ALA A 45 5.47 -3.25 3.79
C ALA A 45 4.96 -1.95 4.44
N GLY A 46 4.87 -1.88 5.77
CA GLY A 46 4.34 -0.69 6.41
C GLY A 46 4.53 -0.69 7.91
N GLN A 47 5.74 -0.38 8.36
CA GLN A 47 6.04 0.32 9.63
C GLN A 47 7.56 0.26 9.86
N LEU A 48 8.32 1.01 9.06
CA LEU A 48 9.59 1.49 9.61
C LEU A 48 9.29 2.72 10.46
N ASP A 49 9.72 2.64 11.70
CA ASP A 49 9.51 3.66 12.72
C ASP A 49 10.75 4.56 12.84
N LYS A 50 10.62 5.68 13.57
CA LYS A 50 11.74 6.62 13.76
C LYS A 50 12.96 5.97 14.46
N SER A 51 12.75 4.90 15.24
CA SER A 51 13.76 4.13 16.00
C SER A 51 14.43 3.01 15.21
N THR A 52 14.05 2.76 13.96
CA THR A 52 14.74 1.78 13.11
C THR A 52 16.20 2.20 12.86
N PRO A 53 17.20 1.28 12.96
CA PRO A 53 18.61 1.63 12.84
C PRO A 53 18.98 2.16 11.45
N GLU A 54 19.93 3.08 11.41
CA GLU A 54 20.34 3.78 10.18
C GLU A 54 20.86 2.84 9.08
N ALA A 55 21.45 1.71 9.47
CA ALA A 55 21.94 0.71 8.52
C ALA A 55 20.80 0.09 7.69
N GLN A 56 19.64 -0.14 8.30
CA GLN A 56 18.48 -0.70 7.59
C GLN A 56 17.89 0.32 6.61
N TRP A 57 17.84 1.59 7.01
CA TRP A 57 17.38 2.68 6.16
C TRP A 57 18.23 2.85 4.89
N LYS A 58 19.56 2.69 4.98
CA LYS A 58 20.46 2.76 3.82
C LYS A 58 20.23 1.64 2.79
N THR A 59 19.62 0.52 3.20
CA THR A 59 19.29 -0.58 2.29
C THR A 59 17.95 -0.37 1.60
N ILE A 60 17.03 0.38 2.23
CA ILE A 60 15.65 0.59 1.75
C ILE A 60 15.54 1.88 0.92
N LEU A 61 16.18 2.95 1.37
CA LEU A 61 16.13 4.27 0.75
C LEU A 61 17.29 4.45 -0.22
N ASP A 62 17.06 5.23 -1.28
CA ASP A 62 18.15 5.75 -2.10
C ASP A 62 19.07 6.66 -1.27
N ALA A 63 20.33 6.78 -1.68
CA ALA A 63 21.32 7.65 -1.01
C ALA A 63 20.83 9.10 -0.88
N THR A 64 20.13 9.61 -1.91
CA THR A 64 19.58 10.97 -1.93
C THR A 64 18.44 11.10 -0.93
N GLN A 65 17.50 10.15 -0.93
CA GLN A 65 16.37 10.14 0.00
C GLN A 65 16.83 9.97 1.45
N PHE A 66 17.84 9.13 1.70
CA PHE A 66 18.43 8.96 3.02
C PHE A 66 19.05 10.26 3.53
N LYS A 67 19.78 10.98 2.68
CA LYS A 67 20.37 12.29 3.03
C LYS A 67 19.28 13.30 3.41
N VAL A 68 18.18 13.35 2.67
CA VAL A 68 17.07 14.28 2.94
C VAL A 68 16.34 13.92 4.24
N LEU A 69 15.89 12.68 4.37
CA LEU A 69 15.04 12.25 5.48
C LEU A 69 15.77 12.10 6.81
N ARG A 70 17.06 11.72 6.80
CA ARG A 70 17.82 11.39 8.02
C ARG A 70 18.93 12.39 8.33
N GLN A 71 19.59 12.93 7.31
CA GLN A 71 20.68 13.90 7.49
C GLN A 71 20.20 15.35 7.39
N LYS A 72 18.88 15.59 7.37
CA LYS A 72 18.26 16.92 7.18
C LYS A 72 18.81 17.65 5.94
N GLY A 73 19.17 16.90 4.90
CA GLY A 73 19.63 17.46 3.64
C GLY A 73 18.48 18.02 2.81
N THR A 74 18.81 18.88 1.86
CA THR A 74 17.86 19.42 0.88
C THR A 74 18.32 19.03 -0.52
N GLU A 75 17.42 18.50 -1.35
CA GLU A 75 17.70 18.22 -2.77
C GLU A 75 17.96 19.54 -3.53
N PRO A 76 18.73 19.55 -4.62
CA PRO A 76 18.91 20.77 -5.41
C PRO A 76 17.61 21.27 -6.05
N ALA A 77 17.52 22.58 -6.29
CA ALA A 77 16.33 23.19 -6.87
C ALA A 77 16.00 22.58 -8.24
N GLY A 78 14.75 22.16 -8.41
CA GLY A 78 14.26 21.64 -9.69
C GLY A 78 14.63 20.20 -10.02
N SER A 79 15.38 19.49 -9.17
CA SER A 79 15.76 18.08 -9.43
C SER A 79 14.70 17.07 -9.04
N GLY A 80 13.79 17.42 -8.13
CA GLY A 80 12.77 16.50 -7.63
C GLY A 80 11.71 16.16 -8.68
N GLU A 81 11.43 14.86 -8.86
CA GLU A 81 10.40 14.35 -9.79
C GLU A 81 9.02 14.97 -9.52
N TYR A 82 8.68 15.13 -8.24
CA TYR A 82 7.38 15.66 -7.82
C TYR A 82 7.27 17.19 -7.87
N ASN A 83 8.32 17.91 -8.27
CA ASN A 83 8.28 19.37 -8.34
C ASN A 83 7.23 19.85 -9.36
N LYS A 84 7.26 19.31 -10.58
CA LYS A 84 6.33 19.67 -11.68
C LYS A 84 5.24 18.63 -11.92
N PHE A 85 5.03 17.72 -10.97
CA PHE A 85 3.98 16.70 -11.03
C PHE A 85 2.69 17.24 -10.41
N TYR A 86 1.57 17.17 -11.13
CA TYR A 86 0.27 17.73 -10.70
C TYR A 86 -0.89 16.76 -10.95
N GLU A 87 -0.62 15.46 -11.05
CA GLU A 87 -1.70 14.47 -11.17
C GLU A 87 -2.39 14.27 -9.82
N ASP A 88 -3.65 13.83 -9.89
CA ASP A 88 -4.47 13.54 -8.73
C ASP A 88 -3.92 12.34 -7.93
N GLY A 89 -3.72 12.53 -6.63
CA GLY A 89 -3.14 11.50 -5.78
C GLY A 89 -2.79 11.98 -4.38
N VAL A 90 -2.22 11.06 -3.59
CA VAL A 90 -1.80 11.33 -2.22
C VAL A 90 -0.30 11.12 -2.11
N TYR A 91 0.40 12.16 -1.63
CA TYR A 91 1.82 12.10 -1.36
C TYR A 91 2.06 11.40 -0.03
N LYS A 92 2.87 10.34 -0.07
CA LYS A 92 3.20 9.51 1.09
C LYS A 92 4.65 9.71 1.49
N CYS A 93 4.94 9.57 2.78
CA CYS A 93 6.31 9.56 3.27
C CYS A 93 7.07 8.37 2.67
N ALA A 94 8.22 8.63 2.03
CA ALA A 94 9.04 7.57 1.43
C ALA A 94 9.60 6.59 2.47
N GLY A 95 9.70 7.00 3.75
CA GLY A 95 10.17 6.13 4.83
C GLY A 95 9.08 5.25 5.43
N CYS A 96 8.02 5.87 5.98
CA CYS A 96 6.99 5.14 6.73
C CYS A 96 5.72 4.84 5.92
N GLY A 97 5.57 5.37 4.71
CA GLY A 97 4.39 5.17 3.86
C GLY A 97 3.13 5.93 4.31
N THR A 98 3.22 6.71 5.38
CA THR A 98 2.09 7.50 5.90
C THR A 98 1.69 8.58 4.90
N PRO A 99 0.39 8.77 4.59
CA PRO A 99 -0.06 9.85 3.73
C PRO A 99 0.15 11.21 4.41
N LEU A 100 0.76 12.16 3.70
CA LEU A 100 1.14 13.48 4.23
C LEU A 100 0.33 14.61 3.60
N TYR A 101 0.26 14.63 2.26
CA TYR A 101 -0.34 15.73 1.50
C TYR A 101 -1.25 15.20 0.40
N ASN A 102 -2.27 15.98 0.06
CA ASN A 102 -3.15 15.73 -1.08
C ASN A 102 -2.67 16.53 -2.29
N SER A 103 -2.80 16.00 -3.51
CA SER A 103 -2.58 16.74 -4.76
C SER A 103 -3.40 18.01 -4.86
N ASP A 104 -4.61 18.02 -4.31
CA ASP A 104 -5.51 19.18 -4.29
C ASP A 104 -4.90 20.40 -3.58
N THR A 105 -3.97 20.13 -2.64
CA THR A 105 -3.31 21.18 -1.85
C THR A 105 -1.98 21.63 -2.44
N LYS A 106 -1.57 21.02 -3.56
CA LYS A 106 -0.33 21.34 -4.26
C LYS A 106 -0.50 22.58 -5.13
N PHE A 107 0.50 23.46 -5.10
CA PHE A 107 0.53 24.64 -5.96
C PHE A 107 1.95 24.91 -6.48
N ASN A 108 2.05 25.72 -7.54
CA ASN A 108 3.33 26.13 -8.10
C ASN A 108 3.82 27.41 -7.42
N SER A 109 4.80 27.29 -6.53
CA SER A 109 5.46 28.42 -5.86
C SER A 109 6.61 29.04 -6.67
N GLY A 110 7.10 28.36 -7.72
CA GLY A 110 8.28 28.78 -8.47
C GLY A 110 9.61 28.67 -7.70
N CYS A 111 9.63 28.14 -6.47
CA CYS A 111 10.85 28.06 -5.66
C CYS A 111 11.79 26.93 -6.08
N GLY A 112 11.29 25.95 -6.85
CA GLY A 112 12.07 24.79 -7.31
C GLY A 112 11.83 23.50 -6.52
N TRP A 113 10.96 23.52 -5.50
CA TRP A 113 10.53 22.34 -4.75
C TRP A 113 8.99 22.24 -4.68
N PRO A 114 8.44 21.04 -4.41
CA PRO A 114 7.00 20.87 -4.20
C PRO A 114 6.49 21.75 -3.05
N ALA A 115 5.42 22.50 -3.30
CA ALA A 115 4.78 23.35 -2.31
C ALA A 115 3.31 22.94 -2.11
N PHE A 116 2.90 22.91 -0.84
CA PHE A 116 1.55 22.56 -0.41
C PHE A 116 1.06 23.60 0.59
N TYR A 117 -0.21 24.01 0.49
CA TYR A 117 -0.79 24.98 1.43
C TYR A 117 -1.45 24.32 2.64
N ASP A 118 -1.75 23.02 2.56
CA ASP A 118 -2.39 22.27 3.63
C ASP A 118 -1.88 20.82 3.69
N ASN A 119 -1.92 20.22 4.89
CA ASN A 119 -1.45 18.87 5.18
C ASN A 119 -2.57 18.03 5.81
N LEU A 120 -2.44 16.70 5.69
CA LEU A 120 -3.37 15.81 6.38
C LEU A 120 -3.23 15.94 7.90
N GLU A 121 -4.36 15.90 8.60
CA GLU A 121 -4.44 16.07 10.05
C GLU A 121 -3.61 14.99 10.77
N GLY A 122 -2.74 15.42 11.69
CA GLY A 122 -1.89 14.51 12.49
C GLY A 122 -0.74 13.84 11.72
N ALA A 123 -0.50 14.21 10.45
CA ALA A 123 0.55 13.58 9.64
C ALA A 123 1.92 14.28 9.76
N VAL A 124 1.95 15.58 10.10
CA VAL A 124 3.17 16.40 10.10
C VAL A 124 3.39 17.06 11.46
N ASP A 125 4.54 16.79 12.06
CA ASP A 125 5.04 17.50 13.25
C ASP A 125 5.77 18.78 12.80
N ARG A 126 5.44 19.94 13.40
CA ARG A 126 6.10 21.22 13.11
C ARG A 126 7.04 21.60 14.24
N PHE A 127 8.28 21.92 13.90
CA PHE A 127 9.30 22.40 14.82
C PHE A 127 9.92 23.68 14.26
N GLU A 128 10.18 24.66 15.12
CA GLU A 128 10.88 25.88 14.73
C GLU A 128 12.39 25.62 14.64
N ASP A 129 13.03 26.12 13.57
CA ASP A 129 14.48 26.12 13.42
C ASP A 129 15.02 27.37 14.13
N VAL A 130 15.72 27.17 15.24
CA VAL A 130 16.26 28.23 16.11
C VAL A 130 17.75 28.43 15.95
#